data_AF-A0A3B0XNV0-F1
#
_entry.id   AF-A0A3B0XNV0-F1
#
_cell.length_a   1.000
_cell.length_b   1.000
_cell.length_c   1.000
_cell.angle_alpha   90.00
_cell.angle_beta   90.00
_cell.angle_gamma   90.00
#
_symmetry.space_group_name_H-M   'P 1'
#
loop_
_entity.id
_entity.type
_entity.pdbx_description
1 polymer ?
#
loop_
_entity_poly.entity_id
_entity_poly.type
_entity_poly.pdbx_seq_one_letter_code
_entity_poly.pdbx_strand_id
1 'polypeptide(L)'
;YRPRESQLYQLHTEIGKTYYDDIIGPAFVTLVRTEFSNYNHNDLAKESANIEAAVLTQLRDKLKGMPLLIDQVAIKHIRYEQLVTKSISDKLVKEQEIEQKRYEIEIARQDADIARTTARGVGDAMRITAEGEAQAMIIKAKAQAEAQQAINKTLTKSYLQYKAFDSDATRYYFVPTGKDAMPIILNTD
;
A
#
# COMPACT_ATOMS: atom_id res chain seq x y z
N TYR A 1 -33.58 29.04 31.96
CA TYR A 1 -33.95 29.11 33.38
C TYR A 1 -35.33 29.72 33.47
N ARG A 2 -36.11 29.36 34.49
CA ARG A 2 -37.42 29.94 34.75
C ARG A 2 -37.69 30.04 36.26
N PRO A 3 -38.36 31.10 36.74
CA PRO A 3 -38.87 31.14 38.10
C PRO A 3 -39.83 30.00 38.41
N ARG A 4 -39.88 29.57 39.67
CA ARG A 4 -40.91 28.65 40.15
C ARG A 4 -42.20 29.43 40.38
N GLU A 5 -43.26 29.10 39.63
CA GLU A 5 -44.51 29.87 39.64
C GLU A 5 -45.13 29.99 41.05
N SER A 6 -45.06 28.93 41.84
CA SER A 6 -45.56 28.91 43.22
C SER A 6 -44.77 29.78 44.21
N GLN A 7 -43.58 30.25 43.83
CA GLN A 7 -42.66 31.00 44.70
C GLN A 7 -42.26 32.36 44.10
N LEU A 8 -43.00 32.85 43.12
CA LEU A 8 -42.76 34.15 42.46
C LEU A 8 -42.72 35.32 43.45
N TYR A 9 -43.60 35.32 44.46
CA TYR A 9 -43.63 36.35 45.51
C TYR A 9 -42.33 36.38 46.32
N GLN A 10 -41.83 35.20 46.74
CA GLN A 10 -40.57 35.08 47.48
C GLN A 10 -39.38 35.49 46.62
N LEU A 11 -39.33 35.02 45.36
CA LEU A 11 -38.28 35.42 44.42
C LEU A 11 -38.19 36.95 44.28
N HIS A 12 -39.34 37.60 44.11
CA HIS A 12 -39.35 39.05 43.90
C HIS A 12 -39.02 39.84 45.18
N THR A 13 -39.38 39.33 46.35
CA THR A 13 -39.18 40.01 47.64
C THR A 13 -37.75 39.81 48.18
N GLU A 14 -37.20 38.60 48.05
CA GLU A 14 -35.90 38.25 48.63
C GLU A 14 -34.72 38.53 47.69
N ILE A 15 -34.91 38.39 46.38
CA ILE A 15 -33.83 38.48 45.39
C ILE A 15 -34.04 39.66 44.42
N GLY A 16 -35.29 39.97 44.08
CA GLY A 16 -35.61 41.05 43.15
C GLY A 16 -35.53 40.61 41.68
N LYS A 17 -35.45 41.59 40.77
CA LYS A 17 -35.50 41.34 39.31
C LYS A 17 -34.16 40.91 38.70
N THR A 18 -33.06 41.10 39.42
CA THR A 18 -31.67 40.89 38.97
C THR A 18 -31.10 39.52 39.35
N TYR A 19 -31.97 38.54 39.64
CA TYR A 19 -31.59 37.19 40.06
C TYR A 19 -30.64 36.46 39.08
N TYR A 20 -30.65 36.82 37.80
CA TYR A 20 -29.66 36.31 36.85
C TYR A 20 -28.26 36.88 37.11
N ASP A 21 -28.13 38.20 37.14
CA ASP A 21 -26.84 38.88 37.26
C ASP A 21 -26.20 38.69 38.63
N ASP A 22 -27.01 38.62 39.69
CA ASP A 22 -26.51 38.57 41.06
C ASP A 22 -26.21 37.14 41.55
N ILE A 23 -26.93 36.14 41.02
CA ILE A 23 -26.87 34.76 41.54
C ILE A 23 -26.50 33.76 40.45
N ILE A 24 -27.33 33.65 39.40
CA ILE A 24 -27.16 32.59 38.39
C ILE A 24 -25.84 32.77 37.63
N GLY A 25 -25.57 33.96 37.11
CA GLY A 25 -24.40 34.28 36.32
C GLY A 25 -23.09 34.02 37.06
N PRO A 26 -22.87 34.61 38.26
CA PRO A 26 -21.66 34.38 39.04
C PRO A 26 -21.45 32.91 39.41
N ALA A 27 -22.52 32.20 39.82
CA ALA A 27 -22.45 30.78 40.11
C ALA A 27 -22.09 29.96 38.86
N PHE A 28 -22.74 30.23 37.74
CA PHE A 28 -22.49 29.58 36.46
C PHE A 28 -21.05 29.75 35.98
N VAL A 29 -20.54 30.99 35.94
CA VAL A 29 -19.16 31.28 35.51
C VAL A 29 -18.14 30.56 36.38
N THR A 30 -18.39 30.50 37.68
CA THR A 30 -17.51 29.78 38.62
C THR A 30 -17.49 28.28 38.32
N LEU A 31 -18.66 27.65 38.16
CA LEU A 31 -18.77 26.22 37.87
C LEU A 31 -18.15 25.87 36.51
N VAL A 32 -18.43 26.67 35.48
CA VAL A 32 -17.85 26.49 34.14
C VAL A 32 -16.33 26.59 34.19
N ARG A 33 -15.77 27.56 34.93
CA ARG A 33 -14.32 27.72 35.07
C ARG A 33 -13.68 26.49 35.73
N THR A 34 -14.28 25.99 36.81
CA THR A 34 -13.81 24.78 37.49
C THR A 34 -13.87 23.58 36.56
N GLU A 35 -15.00 23.38 35.87
CA GLU A 35 -15.18 22.25 34.96
C GLU A 35 -14.20 22.30 33.79
N PHE A 36 -14.03 23.46 33.15
CA PHE A 36 -13.08 23.64 32.05
C PHE A 36 -11.63 23.37 32.46
N SER A 37 -11.28 23.59 33.74
CA SER A 37 -9.93 23.35 34.25
C SER A 37 -9.60 21.85 34.36
N ASN A 38 -10.63 20.98 34.37
CA ASN A 38 -10.44 19.52 34.43
C ASN A 38 -10.18 18.89 33.05
N TYR A 39 -10.42 19.61 31.96
CA TYR A 39 -10.24 19.11 30.60
C TYR A 39 -9.03 19.73 29.93
N ASN A 40 -8.48 19.00 28.96
CA ASN A 40 -7.49 19.59 28.08
C ASN A 40 -8.16 20.67 27.22
N HIS A 41 -7.48 21.80 27.07
CA HIS A 41 -7.92 22.91 26.23
C HIS A 41 -8.39 22.47 24.83
N ASN A 42 -7.70 21.48 24.26
CA ASN A 42 -7.97 20.98 22.91
C ASN A 42 -9.20 20.07 22.81
N ASP A 43 -9.66 19.51 23.92
CA ASP A 43 -10.77 18.57 23.95
C ASP A 43 -12.06 19.22 24.46
N LEU A 44 -12.03 20.49 24.90
CA LEU A 44 -13.21 21.23 25.38
C LEU A 44 -14.40 21.19 24.40
N ALA A 45 -14.14 21.27 23.10
CA ALA A 45 -15.19 21.20 22.09
C ALA A 45 -15.77 19.78 21.91
N LYS A 46 -14.94 18.73 22.10
CA LYS A 46 -15.39 17.34 22.03
C LYS A 46 -16.18 16.95 23.27
N GLU A 47 -15.73 17.43 24.43
CA GLU A 47 -16.30 17.14 25.74
C GLU A 47 -17.44 18.10 26.12
N SER A 48 -17.87 18.99 25.21
CA SER A 48 -18.83 20.06 25.51
C SER A 48 -20.13 19.51 26.09
N ALA A 49 -20.64 18.39 25.59
CA ALA A 49 -21.85 17.75 26.09
C ALA A 49 -21.69 17.26 27.54
N ASN A 50 -20.53 16.69 27.87
CA ASN A 50 -20.23 16.22 29.22
C ASN A 50 -20.09 17.41 30.19
N ILE A 51 -19.41 18.46 29.75
CA ILE A 51 -19.25 19.71 30.50
C ILE A 51 -20.63 20.36 30.76
N GLU A 52 -21.49 20.45 29.75
CA GLU A 52 -22.85 20.99 29.88
C GLU A 52 -23.68 20.22 30.91
N ALA A 53 -23.64 18.89 30.87
CA ALA A 53 -24.35 18.02 31.81
C ALA A 53 -23.81 18.17 33.25
N ALA A 54 -22.49 18.22 33.41
CA ALA A 54 -21.83 18.39 34.70
C ALA A 54 -22.16 19.75 35.32
N VAL A 55 -22.04 20.84 34.54
CA VAL A 55 -22.36 22.20 34.98
C VAL A 55 -23.84 22.33 35.31
N LEU A 56 -24.75 21.74 34.52
CA LEU A 56 -26.19 21.75 34.81
C LEU A 56 -26.49 21.09 36.16
N THR A 57 -25.87 19.95 36.44
CA THR A 57 -26.05 19.20 37.69
C THR A 57 -25.56 20.04 38.88
N GLN A 58 -24.32 20.52 38.81
CA GLN A 58 -23.73 21.34 39.88
C GLN A 58 -24.50 22.66 40.11
N LEU A 59 -25.00 23.28 39.04
CA LEU A 59 -25.77 24.52 39.13
C LEU A 59 -27.14 24.27 39.78
N ARG A 60 -27.80 23.16 39.46
CA ARG A 60 -29.07 22.76 40.12
C ARG A 60 -28.87 22.50 41.60
N ASP A 61 -27.78 21.84 41.97
CA ASP A 61 -27.47 21.57 43.38
C ASP A 61 -27.17 22.86 44.14
N LYS A 62 -26.41 23.78 43.54
CA LYS A 62 -26.06 25.07 44.16
C LYS A 62 -27.26 26.02 44.31
N LEU A 63 -28.25 25.91 43.42
CA LEU A 63 -29.49 26.69 43.47
C LEU A 63 -30.63 25.94 44.18
N LYS A 64 -30.34 24.81 44.83
CA LYS A 64 -31.34 24.04 45.57
C LYS A 64 -31.92 24.88 46.71
N GLY A 65 -33.25 24.92 46.78
CA GLY A 65 -33.97 25.74 47.76
C GLY A 65 -34.30 27.16 47.26
N MET A 66 -33.69 27.62 46.17
CA MET A 66 -34.10 28.88 45.54
C MET A 66 -35.35 28.68 44.65
N PRO A 67 -36.18 29.73 44.50
CA PRO A 67 -37.37 29.70 43.66
C PRO A 67 -37.05 29.81 42.15
N LEU A 68 -36.00 29.13 41.72
CA LEU A 68 -35.47 29.12 40.35
C LEU A 68 -35.33 27.68 39.84
N LEU A 69 -35.62 27.49 38.56
CA LEU A 69 -35.44 26.23 37.84
C LEU A 69 -34.48 26.45 36.68
N ILE A 70 -33.50 25.56 36.55
CA ILE A 70 -32.57 25.52 35.42
C ILE A 70 -32.92 24.33 34.54
N ASP A 71 -33.48 24.60 33.35
CA ASP A 71 -33.92 23.56 32.42
C ASP A 71 -32.74 22.95 31.65
N GLN A 72 -31.87 23.80 31.10
CA GLN A 72 -30.71 23.40 30.28
C GLN A 72 -29.56 24.41 30.39
N VAL A 73 -28.34 23.90 30.22
CA VAL A 73 -27.11 24.66 29.95
C VAL A 73 -26.62 24.25 28.57
N ALA A 74 -26.16 25.22 27.76
CA ALA A 74 -25.62 24.96 26.44
C ALA A 74 -24.45 25.89 26.14
N ILE A 75 -23.37 25.35 25.59
CA ILE A 75 -22.18 26.08 25.15
C ILE A 75 -22.36 26.42 23.68
N LYS A 76 -22.55 27.71 23.38
CA LYS A 76 -22.74 28.16 21.98
C LYS A 76 -21.45 28.18 21.18
N HIS A 77 -20.40 28.79 21.75
CA HIS A 77 -19.13 29.01 21.06
C HIS A 77 -17.98 28.99 22.07
N ILE A 78 -16.91 28.26 21.74
CA ILE A 78 -15.64 28.28 22.46
C ILE A 78 -14.66 29.08 21.60
N ARG A 79 -14.17 30.20 22.14
CA ARG A 79 -13.14 31.02 21.47
C ARG A 79 -11.78 30.68 22.03
N TYR A 80 -10.96 30.09 21.19
CA TYR A 80 -9.55 29.82 21.47
C TYR A 80 -8.70 31.05 21.16
N GLU A 81 -7.64 31.27 21.93
CA GLU A 81 -6.68 32.34 21.64
C GLU A 81 -5.90 32.03 20.36
N GLN A 82 -5.73 33.02 19.48
CA GLN A 82 -5.17 32.80 18.13
C GLN A 82 -3.81 32.10 18.12
N LEU A 83 -2.94 32.40 19.10
CA LEU A 83 -1.63 31.79 19.22
C LEU A 83 -1.70 30.28 19.51
N VAL A 84 -2.66 29.90 20.36
CA VAL A 84 -2.89 28.50 20.73
C VAL A 84 -3.55 27.75 19.57
N THR A 85 -4.54 28.35 18.90
CA THR A 85 -5.14 27.79 17.69
C THR A 85 -4.11 27.53 16.60
N LYS A 86 -3.18 28.47 16.38
CA LYS A 86 -2.10 28.28 15.41
C LYS A 86 -1.18 27.12 15.79
N SER A 87 -0.74 27.06 17.05
CA SER A 87 0.14 25.99 17.52
C SER A 87 -0.50 24.60 17.44
N ILE A 88 -1.80 24.49 17.72
CA ILE A 88 -2.56 23.25 17.57
C ILE A 88 -2.65 22.85 16.10
N SER A 89 -3.00 23.80 15.22
CA SER A 89 -3.04 23.57 13.77
C SER A 89 -1.69 23.11 13.24
N ASP A 90 -0.60 23.78 13.64
CA ASP A 90 0.76 23.43 13.24
C ASP A 90 1.15 22.04 13.75
N LYS A 91 0.75 21.69 14.98
CA LYS A 91 0.98 20.35 15.54
C LYS A 91 0.20 19.28 14.76
N LEU A 92 -1.07 19.52 14.46
CA LEU A 92 -1.91 18.58 13.70
C LEU A 92 -1.36 18.36 12.29
N VAL A 93 -0.92 19.43 11.63
CA VAL A 93 -0.25 19.35 10.32
C VAL A 93 1.02 18.51 10.43
N LYS A 94 1.87 18.75 11.45
CA LYS A 94 3.08 17.95 11.66
C LYS A 94 2.79 16.47 11.96
N GLU A 95 1.77 16.16 12.75
CA GLU A 95 1.35 14.78 12.99
C GLU A 95 0.89 14.11 11.70
N GLN A 96 0.11 14.81 10.87
CA GLN A 96 -0.30 14.32 9.56
C GLN A 96 0.91 14.11 8.62
N GLU A 97 1.88 15.03 8.61
CA GLU A 97 3.12 14.89 7.85
C GLU A 97 3.96 13.69 8.32
N ILE A 98 4.03 13.44 9.62
CA ILE A 98 4.72 12.27 10.18
C ILE A 98 4.05 10.99 9.70
N GLU A 99 2.71 10.94 9.75
CA GLU A 99 1.95 9.76 9.32
C GLU A 99 2.10 9.53 7.82
N GLN A 100 2.04 10.58 7.00
CA GLN A 100 2.30 10.49 5.55
C GLN A 100 3.70 9.93 5.26
N LYS A 101 4.73 10.41 5.97
CA LYS A 101 6.11 9.90 5.81
C LYS A 101 6.23 8.44 6.22
N ARG A 102 5.49 8.00 7.24
CA ARG A 102 5.47 6.58 7.63
C ARG A 102 4.91 5.71 6.51
N TYR A 103 3.80 6.12 5.91
CA TYR A 103 3.24 5.43 4.75
C TYR A 103 4.18 5.43 3.55
N GLU A 104 4.86 6.56 3.29
CA GLU A 104 5.85 6.64 2.20
C GLU A 104 7.02 5.66 2.41
N ILE A 105 7.54 5.56 3.65
CA ILE A 105 8.58 4.58 4.00
C ILE A 105 8.07 3.14 3.79
N GLU A 106 6.82 2.86 4.15
CA GLU A 106 6.22 1.54 3.98
C GLU A 106 6.06 1.16 2.50
N ILE A 107 5.55 2.09 1.68
CA ILE A 107 5.44 1.93 0.23
C ILE A 107 6.83 1.67 -0.37
N ALA A 108 7.82 2.49 -0.04
CA ALA A 108 9.18 2.33 -0.54
C ALA A 108 9.81 0.98 -0.15
N ARG A 109 9.50 0.46 1.03
CA ARG A 109 9.93 -0.90 1.45
C ARG A 109 9.27 -1.97 0.60
N GLN A 110 7.95 -1.89 0.39
CA GLN A 110 7.22 -2.85 -0.45
C GLN A 110 7.73 -2.82 -1.90
N ASP A 111 7.97 -1.64 -2.45
CA ASP A 111 8.53 -1.47 -3.80
C ASP A 111 9.92 -2.11 -3.91
N ALA A 112 10.77 -1.94 -2.89
CA ALA A 112 12.09 -2.58 -2.84
C ALA A 112 12.00 -4.12 -2.74
N ASP A 113 10.99 -4.66 -2.06
CA ASP A 113 10.73 -6.11 -2.01
C ASP A 113 10.22 -6.64 -3.35
N ILE A 114 9.30 -5.92 -4.00
CA ILE A 114 8.77 -6.25 -5.32
C ILE A 114 9.91 -6.25 -6.35
N ALA A 115 10.77 -5.24 -6.34
CA ALA A 115 11.90 -5.13 -7.26
C ALA A 115 12.88 -6.31 -7.08
N ARG A 116 13.23 -6.65 -5.83
CA ARG A 116 14.09 -7.82 -5.54
C ARG A 116 13.48 -9.13 -5.98
N THR A 117 12.19 -9.33 -5.71
CA THR A 117 11.48 -10.56 -6.07
C THR A 117 11.36 -10.70 -7.59
N THR A 118 11.08 -9.60 -8.28
CA THR A 118 11.01 -9.56 -9.75
C THR A 118 12.37 -9.85 -10.37
N ALA A 119 13.44 -9.21 -9.88
CA ALA A 119 14.80 -9.47 -10.36
C ALA A 119 15.22 -10.93 -10.17
N ARG A 120 14.90 -11.53 -9.01
CA ARG A 120 15.11 -12.96 -8.77
C ARG A 120 14.30 -13.83 -9.74
N GLY A 121 13.02 -13.54 -9.93
CA GLY A 121 12.16 -14.28 -10.85
C GLY A 121 12.65 -14.24 -12.29
N VAL A 122 13.10 -13.07 -12.77
CA VAL A 122 13.71 -12.93 -14.10
C VAL A 122 15.01 -13.74 -14.20
N GLY A 123 15.88 -13.66 -13.18
CA GLY A 123 17.12 -14.43 -13.15
C GLY A 123 16.89 -15.94 -13.16
N ASP A 124 15.95 -16.43 -12.34
CA ASP A 124 15.57 -17.83 -12.29
C ASP A 124 14.96 -18.31 -13.61
N ALA A 125 14.09 -17.51 -14.22
CA ALA A 125 13.53 -17.80 -15.54
C ALA A 125 14.63 -17.92 -16.61
N MET A 126 15.55 -16.97 -16.67
CA MET A 126 16.68 -17.01 -17.62
C MET A 126 17.55 -18.26 -17.43
N ARG A 127 17.83 -18.62 -16.17
CA ARG A 127 18.60 -19.84 -15.86
C ARG A 127 17.89 -21.09 -16.34
N ILE A 128 16.59 -21.23 -16.02
CA ILE A 128 15.78 -22.38 -16.44
C ILE A 128 15.71 -22.48 -17.97
N THR A 129 15.50 -21.36 -18.66
CA THR A 129 15.49 -21.33 -20.13
C THR A 129 16.84 -21.77 -20.71
N ALA A 130 17.95 -21.23 -20.21
CA ALA A 130 19.29 -21.59 -20.68
C ALA A 130 19.62 -23.08 -20.42
N GLU A 131 19.25 -23.61 -19.26
CA GLU A 131 19.39 -25.03 -18.94
C GLU A 131 18.55 -25.91 -19.89
N GLY A 132 17.31 -25.51 -20.17
CA GLY A 132 16.43 -26.20 -21.11
C GLY A 132 16.97 -26.19 -22.55
N GLU A 133 17.46 -25.06 -23.03
CA GLU A 133 18.07 -24.92 -24.36
C GLU A 133 19.35 -25.76 -24.49
N ALA A 134 20.21 -25.75 -23.47
CA ALA A 134 21.43 -26.56 -23.45
C ALA A 134 21.10 -28.06 -23.51
N GLN A 135 20.12 -28.53 -22.74
CA GLN A 135 19.67 -29.92 -22.77
C GLN A 135 19.07 -30.29 -24.14
N ALA A 136 18.23 -29.42 -24.71
CA ALA A 136 17.66 -29.63 -26.03
C ALA A 136 18.74 -29.73 -27.11
N MET A 137 19.78 -28.89 -27.04
CA MET A 137 20.93 -28.95 -27.95
C MET A 137 21.69 -30.28 -27.82
N ILE A 138 21.95 -30.76 -26.60
CA ILE A 138 22.62 -32.05 -26.36
C ILE A 138 21.80 -33.20 -26.95
N ILE A 139 20.49 -33.23 -26.69
CA ILE A 139 19.60 -34.27 -27.22
C ILE A 139 19.61 -34.26 -28.75
N LYS A 140 19.50 -33.07 -29.37
CA LYS A 140 19.53 -32.92 -30.82
C LYS A 140 20.86 -33.37 -31.43
N ALA A 141 21.98 -32.97 -30.84
CA ALA A 141 23.32 -33.35 -31.29
C ALA A 141 23.53 -34.87 -31.20
N LYS A 142 23.09 -35.49 -30.10
CA LYS A 142 23.14 -36.95 -29.93
C LYS A 142 22.30 -37.67 -30.98
N ALA A 143 21.06 -37.24 -31.20
CA ALA A 143 20.18 -37.83 -32.21
C ALA A 143 20.76 -37.70 -33.63
N GLN A 144 21.38 -36.56 -33.95
CA GLN A 144 22.08 -36.35 -35.23
C GLN A 144 23.30 -37.26 -35.38
N ALA A 145 24.10 -37.42 -34.32
CA ALA A 145 25.27 -38.31 -34.34
C ALA A 145 24.85 -39.77 -34.55
N GLU A 146 23.80 -40.24 -33.86
CA GLU A 146 23.25 -41.59 -34.04
C GLU A 146 22.71 -41.81 -35.47
N ALA A 147 21.97 -40.83 -36.01
CA ALA A 147 21.50 -40.87 -37.39
C ALA A 147 22.68 -40.95 -38.39
N GLN A 148 23.72 -40.14 -38.20
CA GLN A 148 24.92 -40.16 -39.04
C GLN A 148 25.67 -41.49 -38.94
N GLN A 149 25.75 -42.09 -37.75
CA GLN A 149 26.35 -43.41 -37.57
C GLN A 149 25.54 -44.50 -38.29
N ALA A 150 24.21 -44.45 -38.23
CA ALA A 150 23.35 -45.39 -38.95
C ALA A 150 23.51 -45.25 -40.48
N ILE A 151 23.62 -44.01 -40.96
CA ILE A 151 23.92 -43.72 -42.36
C ILE A 151 25.31 -44.28 -42.73
N ASN A 152 26.35 -44.00 -41.95
CA ASN A 152 27.71 -44.49 -42.22
C ASN A 152 27.81 -46.02 -42.24
N LYS A 153 27.02 -46.73 -41.42
CA LYS A 153 26.99 -48.21 -41.44
C LYS A 153 26.31 -48.80 -42.68
N THR A 154 25.34 -48.09 -43.26
CA THR A 154 24.63 -48.54 -44.47
C THR A 154 25.34 -48.11 -45.75
N LEU A 155 26.24 -47.14 -45.67
CA LEU A 155 27.09 -46.68 -46.77
C LEU A 155 28.22 -47.69 -47.07
N THR A 156 28.02 -48.53 -48.08
CA THR A 156 29.09 -49.35 -48.67
C THR A 156 29.82 -48.55 -49.77
N LYS A 157 31.13 -48.76 -49.96
CA LYS A 157 31.94 -48.10 -51.02
C LYS A 157 31.26 -48.18 -52.40
N SER A 158 30.62 -49.32 -52.71
CA SER A 158 29.85 -49.54 -53.94
C SER A 158 28.56 -48.71 -54.04
N TYR A 159 27.85 -48.46 -52.92
CA TYR A 159 26.63 -47.64 -52.90
C TYR A 159 26.94 -46.15 -53.03
N LEU A 160 28.02 -45.69 -52.39
CA LEU A 160 28.54 -44.33 -52.57
C LEU A 160 28.98 -44.07 -54.01
N GLN A 161 29.66 -45.03 -54.64
CA GLN A 161 30.00 -44.95 -56.05
C GLN A 161 28.74 -44.90 -56.92
N TYR A 162 27.75 -45.79 -56.71
CA TYR A 162 26.48 -45.76 -57.43
C TYR A 162 25.74 -44.40 -57.29
N LYS A 163 25.59 -43.88 -56.07
CA LYS A 163 24.97 -42.56 -55.82
C LYS A 163 25.72 -41.41 -56.47
N ALA A 164 27.05 -41.47 -56.52
CA ALA A 164 27.86 -40.51 -57.25
C ALA A 164 27.64 -40.61 -58.76
N PHE A 165 27.38 -41.82 -59.27
CA PHE A 165 27.05 -42.08 -60.68
C PHE A 165 25.63 -41.62 -61.09
N ASP A 166 24.69 -41.68 -60.14
CA ASP A 166 23.26 -41.41 -60.32
C ASP A 166 22.87 -39.92 -60.09
N SER A 167 23.83 -39.06 -59.71
CA SER A 167 23.56 -37.64 -59.50
C SER A 167 23.63 -36.84 -60.81
N ASP A 168 22.56 -36.12 -61.13
CA ASP A 168 22.43 -35.21 -62.29
C ASP A 168 23.53 -34.12 -62.38
N ALA A 169 24.30 -33.90 -61.30
CA ALA A 169 25.34 -32.89 -61.23
C ALA A 169 26.77 -33.41 -61.53
N THR A 170 26.97 -34.73 -61.66
CA THR A 170 28.32 -35.31 -61.80
C THR A 170 28.79 -35.28 -63.25
N ARG A 171 29.92 -34.59 -63.53
CA ARG A 171 30.59 -34.62 -64.84
C ARG A 171 31.74 -35.61 -64.82
N TYR A 172 31.65 -36.67 -65.62
CA TYR A 172 32.69 -37.69 -65.74
C TYR A 172 33.77 -37.24 -66.74
N TYR A 173 35.03 -37.25 -66.30
CA TYR A 173 36.18 -37.11 -67.19
C TYR A 173 36.82 -38.49 -67.37
N PHE A 174 36.65 -39.07 -68.57
CA PHE A 174 37.30 -40.34 -68.94
C PHE A 174 38.69 -40.05 -69.50
N VAL A 175 39.74 -40.52 -68.83
CA VAL A 175 41.13 -40.39 -69.30
C VAL A 175 41.62 -41.78 -69.77
N PRO A 176 41.73 -42.04 -71.08
CA PRO A 176 42.23 -43.32 -71.57
C PRO A 176 43.76 -43.35 -71.45
N THR A 177 44.29 -44.24 -70.60
CA THR A 177 45.73 -44.55 -70.56
C THR A 177 45.95 -46.05 -70.77
N GLY A 178 46.09 -46.48 -72.03
CA GLY A 178 46.42 -47.86 -72.41
C GLY A 178 45.90 -48.23 -73.81
N LYS A 179 46.70 -48.98 -74.57
CA LYS A 179 46.61 -49.15 -76.04
C LYS A 179 45.31 -49.80 -76.58
N ASP A 180 44.47 -50.37 -75.71
CA ASP A 180 43.21 -51.06 -76.08
C ASP A 180 41.94 -50.45 -75.45
N ALA A 181 41.98 -49.17 -75.05
CA ALA A 181 40.81 -48.33 -74.73
C ALA A 181 39.77 -48.92 -73.72
N MET A 182 40.15 -49.91 -72.91
CA MET A 182 39.29 -50.47 -71.86
C MET A 182 39.41 -49.64 -70.57
N PRO A 183 38.29 -49.22 -69.95
CA PRO A 183 38.32 -48.42 -68.73
C PRO A 183 38.76 -49.26 -67.52
N ILE A 184 39.78 -48.82 -66.79
CA ILE A 184 40.17 -49.38 -65.50
C ILE A 184 39.51 -48.54 -64.41
N ILE A 185 38.61 -49.14 -63.64
CA ILE A 185 38.16 -48.55 -62.37
C ILE A 185 39.28 -48.80 -61.36
N LEU A 186 40.11 -47.78 -61.13
CA LEU A 186 41.15 -47.83 -60.09
C LEU A 186 40.46 -47.81 -58.73
N ASN A 187 40.43 -48.97 -58.07
CA ASN A 187 40.12 -49.09 -56.66
C ASN A 187 41.41 -48.77 -55.88
N THR A 188 41.58 -47.53 -55.44
CA THR A 188 42.58 -47.21 -54.42
C THR A 188 41.98 -47.58 -53.07
N ASP A 189 42.63 -48.51 -52.37
CA ASP A 189 42.33 -48.90 -50.98
C ASP A 189 42.26 -47.67 -50.06
#